data_AF-A0A136L911-F1
#
_entry.id   AF-A0A136L911-F1
#
_cell.length_a   1.000
_cell.length_b   1.000
_cell.length_c   1.000
_cell.angle_alpha   90.00
_cell.angle_beta   90.00
_cell.angle_gamma   90.00
#
_symmetry.space_group_name_H-M   'P 1'
#
loop_
_entity.id
_entity.type
_entity.pdbx_description
1 polymer ?
#
loop_
_entity_poly.entity_id
_entity_poly.type
_entity_poly.pdbx_seq_one_letter_code
_entity_poly.pdbx_strand_id
1 'polypeptide(L)'
;MQPNPAEPPSASPSSEQNAFPLGFLLGFVGLIVLLGVLGVAVLAPVFFSARKGAVSAVCLSNVRKLSAALVQYQLDNNESLPAGESWTLAVSPYLNDLKMLHCPALGSADIEPFGYALNESYAGRRLTPAEPLNNVPIVFESTVIEPNAVAPYRSKPTPGRHTTNSGQGNFVGFADGSARFVKD
;
A
#
# COMPACT_ATOMS: atom_id res chain seq x y z
N MET A 1 4.67 -77.71 -61.11
CA MET A 1 4.23 -76.53 -60.35
C MET A 1 4.04 -76.93 -58.90
N GLN A 2 4.91 -76.47 -58.00
CA GLN A 2 4.77 -76.68 -56.56
C GLN A 2 3.84 -75.60 -55.98
N PRO A 3 2.85 -75.94 -55.13
CA PRO A 3 2.07 -74.94 -54.42
C PRO A 3 2.91 -74.30 -53.29
N ASN A 4 2.80 -72.98 -53.19
CA ASN A 4 3.47 -72.11 -52.23
C ASN A 4 3.03 -72.43 -50.78
N PRO A 5 3.91 -72.37 -49.76
CA PRO A 5 3.49 -72.58 -48.37
C PRO A 5 2.60 -71.43 -47.87
N ALA A 6 1.57 -71.77 -47.09
CA ALA A 6 0.62 -70.82 -46.53
C ALA A 6 1.28 -69.93 -45.46
N GLU A 7 1.08 -68.63 -45.58
CA GLU A 7 1.49 -67.62 -44.60
C GLU A 7 0.63 -67.73 -43.33
N PRO A 8 1.21 -67.66 -42.11
CA PRO A 8 0.44 -67.71 -40.87
C PRO A 8 -0.40 -66.43 -40.68
N PRO A 9 -1.57 -66.51 -40.04
CA PRO A 9 -2.45 -65.36 -39.88
C PRO A 9 -1.82 -64.27 -39.01
N SER A 10 -1.83 -63.05 -39.54
CA SER A 10 -1.54 -61.80 -38.83
C SER A 10 -2.47 -61.66 -37.61
N ALA A 11 -1.90 -61.69 -36.41
CA ALA A 11 -2.63 -61.38 -35.19
C ALA A 11 -2.92 -59.87 -35.12
N SER A 12 -4.20 -59.51 -35.14
CA SER A 12 -4.66 -58.14 -34.92
C SER A 12 -4.39 -57.68 -33.48
N PRO A 13 -3.83 -56.47 -33.24
CA PRO A 13 -3.64 -55.97 -31.89
C PRO A 13 -5.00 -55.68 -31.25
N SER A 14 -5.31 -56.37 -30.14
CA SER A 14 -6.47 -56.05 -29.31
C SER A 14 -6.27 -54.68 -28.68
N SER A 15 -7.09 -53.70 -29.07
CA SER A 15 -7.10 -52.38 -28.44
C SER A 15 -7.65 -52.52 -27.01
N GLU A 16 -6.77 -52.67 -26.03
CA GLU A 16 -7.12 -52.38 -24.63
C GLU A 16 -7.40 -50.87 -24.53
N GLN A 17 -8.66 -50.49 -24.74
CA GLN A 17 -9.12 -49.16 -24.43
C GLN A 17 -9.12 -49.03 -22.91
N ASN A 18 -8.06 -48.42 -22.37
CA ASN A 18 -7.98 -47.98 -20.98
C ASN A 18 -9.05 -46.91 -20.75
N ALA A 19 -10.30 -47.34 -20.55
CA ALA A 19 -11.37 -46.48 -20.08
C ALA A 19 -11.00 -46.04 -18.67
N PHE A 20 -10.46 -44.83 -18.56
CA PHE A 20 -10.15 -44.23 -17.28
C PHE A 20 -11.45 -44.15 -16.47
N PRO A 21 -11.57 -44.85 -15.32
CA PRO A 21 -12.84 -44.98 -14.65
C PRO A 21 -13.32 -43.59 -14.23
N LEU A 22 -14.54 -43.22 -14.63
CA LEU A 22 -15.13 -41.89 -14.39
C LEU A 22 -15.02 -41.47 -12.90
N GLY A 23 -15.09 -42.43 -11.98
CA GLY A 23 -14.89 -42.19 -10.54
C GLY A 23 -13.49 -41.70 -10.16
N PHE A 24 -12.44 -42.17 -10.85
CA PHE A 24 -11.08 -41.69 -10.62
C PHE A 24 -10.91 -40.25 -11.11
N LEU A 25 -11.46 -39.92 -12.28
CA LEU A 25 -11.44 -38.54 -12.79
C LEU A 25 -12.20 -37.58 -11.86
N LEU A 26 -13.39 -37.96 -11.40
CA LEU A 26 -14.18 -37.19 -10.45
C LEU A 26 -13.47 -37.02 -9.10
N GLY A 27 -12.80 -38.06 -8.61
CA GLY A 27 -11.98 -38.00 -7.39
C GLY A 27 -10.80 -37.02 -7.51
N PHE A 28 -10.08 -37.05 -8.63
CA PHE A 28 -8.99 -36.12 -8.90
C PHE A 28 -9.46 -34.67 -8.99
N VAL A 29 -10.56 -34.42 -9.70
CA VAL A 29 -11.16 -33.08 -9.78
C VAL A 29 -11.58 -32.61 -8.39
N GLY A 30 -12.24 -33.47 -7.61
CA GLY A 30 -12.64 -33.15 -6.23
C GLY A 30 -11.45 -32.79 -5.34
N LEU A 31 -10.34 -33.53 -5.45
CA LEU A 31 -9.11 -33.23 -4.71
C LEU A 31 -8.52 -31.88 -5.10
N ILE A 32 -8.43 -31.57 -6.40
CA ILE A 32 -7.91 -30.28 -6.88
C ILE A 32 -8.77 -29.12 -6.37
N VAL A 33 -10.10 -29.26 -6.45
CA VAL A 33 -11.03 -28.24 -5.97
C VAL A 33 -10.87 -28.04 -4.46
N LEU A 34 -10.78 -29.13 -3.69
CA LEU A 34 -10.57 -29.07 -2.24
C LEU A 34 -9.27 -28.32 -1.89
N LEU A 35 -8.15 -28.69 -2.53
CA LEU A 35 -6.86 -28.03 -2.30
C LEU A 35 -6.89 -26.55 -2.73
N GLY A 36 -7.54 -26.23 -3.84
CA GLY A 36 -7.71 -24.85 -4.31
C GLY A 36 -8.50 -23.99 -3.32
N VAL A 37 -9.64 -24.49 -2.84
CA VAL A 37 -10.48 -23.80 -1.85
C VAL A 37 -9.72 -23.59 -0.53
N LEU A 38 -9.04 -24.63 -0.03
CA LEU A 38 -8.22 -24.52 1.18
C LEU A 38 -7.08 -23.51 1.01
N GLY A 39 -6.41 -23.51 -0.14
CA GLY A 39 -5.35 -22.55 -0.46
C GLY A 39 -5.84 -21.11 -0.43
N VAL A 40 -6.96 -20.81 -1.09
CA VAL A 40 -7.54 -19.45 -1.08
C VAL A 40 -7.98 -19.03 0.32
N ALA A 41 -8.60 -19.95 1.09
CA ALA A 41 -9.10 -19.67 2.43
C ALA A 41 -7.98 -19.23 3.40
N VAL A 42 -6.77 -19.76 3.27
CA VAL A 42 -5.62 -19.39 4.13
C VAL A 42 -4.81 -18.25 3.54
N LEU A 43 -4.50 -18.28 2.25
CA LEU A 43 -3.58 -17.32 1.63
C LEU A 43 -4.20 -15.94 1.45
N ALA A 44 -5.48 -15.86 1.08
CA ALA A 44 -6.14 -14.58 0.85
C ALA A 44 -6.15 -13.68 2.11
N PRO A 45 -6.63 -14.12 3.30
CA PRO A 45 -6.64 -13.25 4.48
C PRO A 45 -5.24 -12.83 4.92
N VAL A 46 -4.25 -13.71 4.80
CA VAL A 46 -2.84 -13.40 5.09
C VAL A 46 -2.31 -12.34 4.13
N PHE A 47 -2.55 -12.52 2.82
CA PHE A 47 -2.13 -11.57 1.80
C PHE A 47 -2.78 -10.20 1.98
N PHE A 48 -4.09 -10.13 2.25
CA PHE A 48 -4.78 -8.86 2.51
C PHE A 48 -4.24 -8.15 3.75
N SER A 49 -3.95 -8.90 4.82
CA SER A 49 -3.37 -8.35 6.05
C SER A 49 -1.95 -7.84 5.82
N ALA A 50 -1.12 -8.61 5.12
CA ALA A 50 0.24 -8.21 4.76
C ALA A 50 0.26 -6.95 3.88
N ARG A 51 -0.65 -6.86 2.89
CA ARG A 51 -0.80 -5.67 2.05
C ARG A 51 -1.18 -4.44 2.86
N LYS A 52 -2.15 -4.56 3.79
CA LYS A 52 -2.54 -3.45 4.69
C LYS A 52 -1.35 -2.99 5.54
N GLY A 53 -0.57 -3.93 6.08
CA GLY A 53 0.65 -3.61 6.83
C GLY A 53 1.70 -2.89 5.99
N ALA A 54 1.94 -3.35 4.76
CA ALA A 54 2.87 -2.71 3.82
C ALA A 54 2.45 -1.29 3.46
N VAL A 55 1.16 -1.06 3.17
CA VAL A 55 0.61 0.28 2.91
C VAL A 55 0.83 1.20 4.11
N SER A 56 0.54 0.73 5.33
CA SER A 56 0.78 1.50 6.56
C SER A 56 2.26 1.85 6.75
N ALA A 57 3.17 0.92 6.48
CA ALA A 57 4.61 1.17 6.58
C ALA A 57 5.09 2.24 5.58
N VAL A 58 4.56 2.22 4.35
CA VAL A 58 4.87 3.23 3.34
C VAL A 58 4.30 4.60 3.72
N CYS A 59 3.04 4.67 4.19
CA CYS A 59 2.46 5.93 4.67
C CYS A 59 3.30 6.56 5.78
N LEU A 60 3.68 5.77 6.80
CA LEU A 60 4.56 6.24 7.87
C LEU A 60 5.91 6.74 7.35
N SER A 61 6.50 6.02 6.38
CA SER A 61 7.76 6.42 5.75
C SER A 61 7.62 7.74 5.00
N ASN A 62 6.56 7.90 4.21
CA ASN A 62 6.28 9.12 3.46
C ASN A 62 6.08 10.30 4.41
N VAL A 63 5.24 10.17 5.43
CA VAL A 63 5.02 11.24 6.43
C VAL A 63 6.32 11.61 7.13
N ARG A 64 7.17 10.65 7.50
CA ARG A 64 8.49 10.94 8.11
C ARG A 64 9.41 11.72 7.17
N LYS A 65 9.48 11.33 5.90
CA LYS A 65 10.30 12.02 4.89
C LYS A 65 9.76 13.43 4.61
N LEU A 66 8.45 13.60 4.53
CA LEU A 66 7.81 14.91 4.40
C LEU A 66 8.10 15.80 5.62
N SER A 67 8.00 15.25 6.84
CA SER A 67 8.34 15.98 8.06
C SER A 67 9.80 16.42 8.07
N ALA A 68 10.71 15.54 7.70
CA ALA A 68 12.13 15.86 7.59
C ALA A 68 12.41 16.90 6.50
N ALA A 69 11.75 16.80 5.34
CA ALA A 69 11.87 17.76 4.25
C ALA A 69 11.34 19.15 4.64
N LEU A 70 10.23 19.22 5.39
CA LEU A 70 9.72 20.47 5.95
C LEU A 70 10.73 21.08 6.94
N VAL A 71 11.34 20.28 7.82
CA VAL A 71 12.39 20.76 8.72
C VAL A 71 13.60 21.28 7.95
N GLN A 72 14.05 20.58 6.90
CA GLN A 72 15.15 21.06 6.05
C GLN A 72 14.79 22.39 5.37
N TYR A 73 13.58 22.51 4.82
CA TYR A 73 13.08 23.76 4.27
C TYR A 73 13.15 24.89 5.30
N GLN A 74 12.74 24.64 6.55
CA GLN A 74 12.79 25.66 7.59
C GLN A 74 14.20 26.15 7.91
N LEU A 75 15.18 25.23 7.93
CA LEU A 75 16.58 25.58 8.17
C LEU A 75 17.11 26.54 7.09
N ASP A 76 16.65 26.40 5.85
CA ASP A 76 17.05 27.25 4.72
C ASP A 76 16.19 28.53 4.59
N ASN A 77 15.01 28.58 5.23
CA ASN A 77 14.00 29.63 5.03
C ASN A 77 13.63 30.36 6.33
N ASN A 78 14.63 30.87 7.06
CA ASN A 78 14.42 31.70 8.26
C ASN A 78 13.48 31.05 9.31
N GLU A 79 13.63 29.74 9.53
CA GLU A 79 12.83 28.94 10.48
C GLU A 79 11.31 28.91 10.17
N SER A 80 10.92 29.28 8.95
CA SER A 80 9.53 29.37 8.53
C SER A 80 9.12 28.17 7.71
N LEU A 81 7.93 27.63 7.98
CA LEU A 81 7.33 26.62 7.11
C LEU A 81 6.88 27.25 5.78
N PRO A 82 6.79 26.45 4.70
CA PRO A 82 6.35 26.96 3.42
C PRO A 82 4.91 27.51 3.48
N ALA A 83 4.62 28.50 2.65
CA ALA A 83 3.27 28.99 2.43
C ALA A 83 2.41 27.90 1.75
N GLY A 84 1.12 27.89 2.06
CA GLY A 84 0.24 26.78 1.70
C GLY A 84 0.04 26.54 0.20
N GLU A 85 -0.03 27.60 -0.60
CA GLU A 85 -0.40 27.52 -2.03
C GLU A 85 0.54 26.66 -2.89
N SER A 86 1.80 26.49 -2.46
CA SER A 86 2.81 25.75 -3.20
C SER A 86 3.74 24.95 -2.30
N TRP A 87 3.26 24.51 -1.13
CA TRP A 87 4.13 23.88 -0.13
C TRP A 87 4.80 22.61 -0.64
N THR A 88 4.15 21.84 -1.51
CA THR A 88 4.73 20.60 -2.06
C THR A 88 5.87 20.89 -3.05
N LEU A 89 5.77 21.99 -3.81
CA LEU A 89 6.84 22.48 -4.67
C LEU A 89 7.98 23.07 -3.84
N ALA A 90 7.65 23.77 -2.75
CA ALA A 90 8.65 24.36 -1.87
C ALA A 90 9.54 23.28 -1.21
N VAL A 91 8.96 22.14 -0.85
CA VAL A 91 9.73 21.03 -0.24
C VAL A 91 10.34 20.06 -1.25
N SER A 92 9.99 20.13 -2.54
CA SER A 92 10.47 19.16 -3.54
C SER A 92 12.00 19.03 -3.63
N PRO A 93 12.82 20.09 -3.47
CA PRO A 93 14.29 19.94 -3.49
C PRO A 93 14.84 19.05 -2.37
N TYR A 94 14.08 18.87 -1.29
CA TYR A 94 14.44 18.07 -0.12
C TYR A 94 13.85 16.65 -0.17
N LEU A 95 13.08 16.35 -1.22
CA LEU A 95 12.51 15.03 -1.46
C LEU A 95 13.33 14.29 -2.52
N ASN A 96 13.57 13.00 -2.28
CA ASN A 96 14.22 12.14 -3.26
C ASN A 96 13.24 11.50 -4.27
N ASP A 97 11.92 11.55 -4.00
CA ASP A 97 10.87 11.14 -4.94
C ASP A 97 9.58 11.93 -4.63
N LEU A 98 8.97 12.51 -5.66
CA LEU A 98 7.68 13.21 -5.52
C LEU A 98 6.52 12.27 -5.20
N LYS A 99 6.66 10.97 -5.47
CA LYS A 99 5.64 9.97 -5.08
C LYS A 99 5.38 9.91 -3.58
N MET A 100 6.30 10.44 -2.77
CA MET A 100 6.13 10.56 -1.33
C MET A 100 5.00 11.50 -0.93
N LEU A 101 4.61 12.41 -1.82
CA LEU A 101 3.47 13.30 -1.64
C LEU A 101 2.14 12.57 -1.73
N HIS A 102 2.13 11.30 -2.15
CA HIS A 102 0.92 10.48 -2.31
C HIS A 102 0.75 9.47 -1.16
N CYS A 103 -0.50 9.33 -0.72
CA CYS A 103 -0.90 8.40 0.31
C CYS A 103 -1.39 7.09 -0.33
N PRO A 104 -0.62 5.99 -0.29
CA PRO A 104 -1.01 4.72 -0.94
C PRO A 104 -2.27 4.08 -0.35
N ALA A 105 -2.71 4.51 0.84
CA ALA A 105 -3.95 4.04 1.46
C ALA A 105 -5.23 4.53 0.75
N LEU A 106 -5.14 5.58 -0.07
CA LEU A 106 -6.29 6.12 -0.80
C LEU A 106 -6.62 5.34 -2.09
N GLY A 107 -5.65 4.61 -2.64
CA GLY A 107 -5.83 3.74 -3.80
C GLY A 107 -6.02 4.44 -5.17
N SER A 108 -5.88 3.58 -6.19
CA SER A 108 -6.15 3.74 -7.63
C SER A 108 -5.02 4.26 -8.55
N ALA A 109 -5.09 3.76 -9.80
CA ALA A 109 -4.01 3.58 -10.76
C ALA A 109 -3.92 4.68 -11.84
N ASP A 110 -4.80 5.68 -11.80
CA ASP A 110 -4.92 6.70 -12.85
C ASP A 110 -4.54 8.11 -12.36
N ILE A 111 -4.75 8.41 -11.08
CA ILE A 111 -4.26 9.62 -10.40
C ILE A 111 -3.89 9.21 -8.97
N GLU A 112 -2.61 9.31 -8.59
CA GLU A 112 -2.23 9.12 -7.19
C GLU A 112 -2.74 10.34 -6.40
N PRO A 113 -3.69 10.18 -5.44
CA PRO A 113 -4.12 11.30 -4.62
C PRO A 113 -3.02 11.67 -3.61
N PHE A 114 -2.86 12.95 -3.30
CA PHE A 114 -1.81 13.42 -2.39
C PHE A 114 -2.06 12.87 -0.97
N GLY A 115 -3.24 13.14 -0.42
CA GLY A 115 -3.70 12.51 0.82
C GLY A 115 -2.93 12.88 2.09
N TYR A 116 -1.90 13.74 1.98
CA TYR A 116 -1.25 14.45 3.09
C TYR A 116 -1.51 15.94 2.96
N ALA A 117 -1.71 16.62 4.08
CA ALA A 117 -1.87 18.07 4.12
C ALA A 117 -0.86 18.72 5.06
N LEU A 118 -0.43 19.93 4.70
CA LEU A 118 0.24 20.84 5.62
C LEU A 118 -0.78 21.40 6.60
N ASN A 119 -0.42 21.48 7.88
CA ASN A 119 -1.31 22.03 8.90
C ASN A 119 -1.43 23.55 8.75
N GLU A 120 -2.66 24.03 8.52
CA GLU A 120 -2.98 25.45 8.32
C GLU A 120 -2.51 26.32 9.49
N SER A 121 -2.51 25.78 10.72
CA SER A 121 -2.08 26.50 11.92
C SER A 121 -0.61 26.91 11.89
N TYR A 122 0.19 26.25 11.05
CA TYR A 122 1.64 26.43 10.95
C TYR A 122 2.12 26.82 9.55
N ALA A 123 1.29 26.67 8.51
CA ALA A 123 1.63 27.04 7.14
C ALA A 123 2.09 28.52 7.05
N GLY A 124 3.25 28.76 6.43
CA GLY A 124 3.85 30.09 6.30
C GLY A 124 4.34 30.73 7.61
N ARG A 125 4.24 30.04 8.75
CA ARG A 125 4.62 30.60 10.06
C ARG A 125 6.04 30.20 10.43
N ARG A 126 6.71 31.10 11.15
CA ARG A 126 7.92 30.78 11.89
C ARG A 126 7.57 29.88 13.07
N LEU A 127 8.24 28.74 13.19
CA LEU A 127 8.07 27.89 14.38
C LEU A 127 8.85 28.50 15.54
N THR A 128 8.15 28.91 16.59
CA THR A 128 8.78 29.51 17.76
C THR A 128 9.22 28.44 18.77
N PRO A 129 10.31 28.64 19.52
CA PRO A 129 10.79 27.68 20.53
C PRO A 129 9.85 27.44 21.73
N ALA A 130 8.73 28.15 21.81
CA ALA A 130 7.81 28.10 22.95
C ALA A 130 7.08 26.74 23.09
N GLU A 131 6.97 25.96 22.02
CA GLU A 131 6.39 24.62 22.04
C GLU A 131 7.48 23.56 21.75
N PRO A 132 7.51 22.44 22.48
CA PRO A 132 8.34 21.30 22.11
C PRO A 132 8.02 20.84 20.69
N LEU A 133 9.00 20.91 19.78
CA LEU A 133 8.81 20.64 18.35
C LEU A 133 8.26 19.23 18.05
N ASN A 134 8.55 18.28 18.93
CA ASN A 134 8.00 16.94 18.88
C ASN A 134 6.48 16.87 19.13
N ASN A 135 5.83 17.97 19.51
CA ASN A 135 4.38 18.04 19.71
C ASN A 135 3.66 19.02 18.79
N VAL A 136 4.36 19.56 17.79
CA VAL A 136 3.82 20.49 16.79
C VAL A 136 3.50 19.70 15.51
N PRO A 137 2.24 19.33 15.22
CA PRO A 137 1.89 18.52 14.05
C PRO A 137 1.89 19.38 12.78
N ILE A 138 2.90 19.23 11.93
CA ILE A 138 3.10 20.09 10.75
C ILE A 138 2.56 19.48 9.46
N VAL A 139 2.54 18.15 9.35
CA VAL A 139 2.00 17.43 8.19
C VAL A 139 1.23 16.21 8.67
N PHE A 140 0.11 15.88 8.03
CA PHE A 140 -0.74 14.79 8.48
C PHE A 140 -1.53 14.16 7.33
N GLU A 141 -1.97 12.93 7.52
CA GLU A 141 -2.93 12.28 6.61
C GLU A 141 -4.28 13.01 6.65
N SER A 142 -4.73 13.49 5.50
CA SER A 142 -5.87 14.38 5.39
C SER A 142 -6.98 13.82 4.50
N THR A 143 -8.22 14.16 4.84
CA THR A 143 -9.39 13.98 3.96
C THR A 143 -9.38 14.93 2.77
N VAL A 144 -8.61 16.02 2.83
CA VAL A 144 -8.33 16.90 1.69
C VAL A 144 -7.22 16.27 0.86
N ILE A 145 -7.54 15.83 -0.35
CA ILE A 145 -6.66 14.98 -1.19
C ILE A 145 -6.08 15.71 -2.41
N GLU A 146 -6.26 17.03 -2.48
CA GLU A 146 -5.79 17.89 -3.56
C GLU A 146 -4.26 18.13 -3.48
N PRO A 147 -3.61 18.48 -4.61
CA PRO A 147 -2.23 18.99 -4.58
C PRO A 147 -2.11 20.20 -3.65
N ASN A 148 -0.99 20.35 -2.96
CA ASN A 148 -0.75 21.44 -2.01
C ASN A 148 -1.82 21.57 -0.91
N ALA A 149 -2.51 20.47 -0.55
CA ALA A 149 -3.51 20.50 0.50
C ALA A 149 -2.95 21.17 1.77
N VAL A 150 -3.63 22.24 2.19
CA VAL A 150 -3.45 22.89 3.48
C VAL A 150 -4.79 22.82 4.18
N ALA A 151 -4.78 22.27 5.38
CA ALA A 151 -6.03 21.93 6.04
C ALA A 151 -5.92 22.05 7.56
N PRO A 152 -7.04 22.25 8.26
CA PRO A 152 -7.05 22.21 9.71
C PRO A 152 -6.69 20.81 10.18
N TYR A 153 -5.92 20.70 11.27
CA TYR A 153 -5.56 19.39 11.84
C TYR A 153 -6.77 18.50 12.16
N ARG A 154 -7.97 19.07 12.37
CA ARG A 154 -9.22 18.31 12.56
C ARG A 154 -9.69 17.55 11.30
N SER A 155 -9.15 17.84 10.12
CA SER A 155 -9.50 17.19 8.85
C SER A 155 -8.81 15.85 8.61
N LYS A 156 -8.17 15.27 9.65
CA LYS A 156 -7.71 13.89 9.63
C LYS A 156 -8.89 12.94 9.36
N PRO A 157 -8.69 11.86 8.59
CA PRO A 157 -9.70 10.81 8.43
C PRO A 157 -10.19 10.27 9.78
N THR A 158 -11.50 10.10 9.92
CA THR A 158 -12.15 9.48 11.09
C THR A 158 -13.28 8.56 10.59
N PRO A 159 -13.18 7.23 10.76
CA PRO A 159 -12.05 6.50 11.33
C PRO A 159 -10.75 6.72 10.53
N GLY A 160 -9.60 6.65 11.21
CA GLY A 160 -8.29 6.84 10.60
C GLY A 160 -8.00 5.86 9.48
N ARG A 161 -7.00 6.10 8.65
CA ARG A 161 -6.72 5.22 7.49
C ARG A 161 -6.05 3.91 7.84
N HIS A 162 -5.45 3.82 9.01
CA HIS A 162 -4.57 2.71 9.36
C HIS A 162 -5.03 1.99 10.61
N THR A 163 -5.12 0.67 10.51
CA THR A 163 -5.29 -0.22 11.66
C THR A 163 -3.93 -0.80 12.03
N THR A 164 -3.51 -0.57 13.27
CA THR A 164 -2.30 -1.14 13.86
C THR A 164 -2.65 -1.91 15.14
N ASN A 165 -1.65 -2.52 15.79
CA ASN A 165 -1.85 -3.14 17.10
C ASN A 165 -2.35 -2.14 18.17
N SER A 166 -2.13 -0.84 17.95
CA SER A 166 -2.59 0.24 18.84
C SER A 166 -4.05 0.67 18.59
N GLY A 167 -4.69 0.17 17.53
CA GLY A 167 -6.05 0.50 17.11
C GLY A 167 -6.12 1.18 15.74
N GLN A 168 -7.21 1.90 15.50
CA GLN A 168 -7.44 2.71 14.30
C GLN A 168 -6.86 4.12 14.50
N GLY A 169 -6.27 4.69 13.44
CA GLY A 169 -5.64 6.00 13.53
C GLY A 169 -4.97 6.43 12.23
N ASN A 170 -4.19 7.50 12.34
CA ASN A 170 -3.53 8.17 11.21
C ASN A 170 -2.05 8.42 11.53
N PHE A 171 -1.23 8.57 10.50
CA PHE A 171 0.15 9.03 10.63
C PHE A 171 0.24 10.56 10.58
N VAL A 172 1.05 11.10 11.49
CA VAL A 172 1.27 12.54 11.66
C VAL A 172 2.76 12.80 11.78
N GLY A 173 3.24 13.84 11.09
CA GLY A 173 4.60 14.35 11.12
C GLY A 173 4.71 15.61 11.97
N PHE A 174 5.81 15.74 12.71
CA PHE A 174 6.05 16.78 13.71
C PHE A 174 7.24 17.67 13.34
N ALA A 175 7.29 18.86 13.92
CA ALA A 175 8.31 19.86 13.65
C ALA A 175 9.74 19.47 14.07
N ASP A 176 9.91 18.36 14.78
CA ASP A 176 11.23 17.75 15.04
C ASP A 176 11.68 16.77 13.92
N GLY A 177 10.90 16.65 12.85
CA GLY A 177 11.12 15.71 11.75
C GLY A 177 10.64 14.29 12.04
N SER A 178 10.10 14.04 13.23
CA SER A 178 9.55 12.73 13.58
C SER A 178 8.19 12.50 12.91
N ALA A 179 7.78 11.24 12.82
CA ALA A 179 6.42 10.86 12.44
C ALA A 179 5.96 9.70 13.32
N ARG A 180 4.69 9.74 13.74
CA ARG A 180 4.09 8.72 14.61
C ARG A 180 2.65 8.41 14.22
N PHE A 181 2.21 7.23 14.62
CA PHE A 181 0.80 6.86 14.60
C PHE A 181 0.07 7.58 15.73
N VAL A 182 -1.02 8.26 15.39
CA VAL A 182 -1.93 8.92 16.33
C VAL A 182 -3.26 8.20 16.22
N LYS A 183 -3.67 7.56 17.32
CA LYS A 183 -4.96 6.89 17.45
C LYS A 183 -6.09 7.91 17.34
N ASP A 184 -7.21 7.49 16.75
CA ASP A 184 -8.46 8.26 16.72
C ASP A 184 -8.94 8.66 18.13
#